data_AF-A0A2T5ISI0-F1
#
_entry.id   AF-A0A2T5ISI0-F1
#
_cell.length_a   1.000
_cell.length_b   1.000
_cell.length_c   1.000
_cell.angle_alpha   90.00
_cell.angle_beta   90.00
_cell.angle_gamma   90.00
#
_symmetry.space_group_name_H-M   'P 1'
#
loop_
_entity.id
_entity.type
_entity.pdbx_description
1 polymer ?
#
loop_
_entity_poly.entity_id
_entity_poly.type
_entity_poly.pdbx_seq_one_letter_code
_entity_poly.pdbx_strand_id
1 'polypeptide(L)' 'MAGIDEFSASARMNRYEKGIHEPHFATVEKIAEVMGLPTAYFYCQEDDAAELLSLFHHMSAEAKTQLLIMAKR' A
#
# COMPACT_ATOMS: atom_id res chain seq x y z
N MET A 1 -10.68 -28.84 -0.31
CA MET A 1 -11.53 -28.07 0.63
C MET A 1 -11.49 -28.82 1.95
N ALA A 2 -11.16 -28.26 3.11
CA ALA A 2 -11.02 -26.88 3.53
C ALA A 2 -10.26 -26.87 4.88
N GLY A 3 -9.66 -25.73 5.25
CA GLY A 3 -9.51 -25.39 6.68
C GLY A 3 -8.14 -24.96 7.19
N ILE A 4 -7.02 -25.22 6.50
CA ILE A 4 -5.68 -24.90 7.06
C ILE A 4 -5.14 -23.55 6.56
N ASP A 5 -5.49 -23.12 5.35
CA ASP A 5 -4.87 -21.91 4.77
C ASP A 5 -5.49 -20.60 5.30
N GLU A 6 -6.81 -20.54 5.51
CA GLU A 6 -7.50 -19.33 6.01
C GLU A 6 -7.15 -18.97 7.47
N PHE A 7 -7.00 -19.98 8.34
CA PHE A 7 -6.51 -19.78 9.70
C PHE A 7 -5.03 -19.33 9.71
N SER A 8 -4.24 -19.74 8.72
CA SER A 8 -2.85 -19.28 8.56
C SER A 8 -2.77 -17.86 7.98
N ALA A 9 -3.72 -17.47 7.14
CA ALA A 9 -3.76 -16.15 6.51
C ALA A 9 -4.10 -15.07 7.55
N SER A 10 -5.14 -15.30 8.36
CA SER A 10 -5.50 -14.42 9.49
C SER A 10 -4.39 -14.33 10.54
N ALA A 11 -3.73 -15.46 10.86
CA ALA A 11 -2.59 -15.46 11.78
C ALA A 11 -1.36 -14.71 11.23
N ARG A 12 -1.10 -14.77 9.92
CA ARG A 12 -0.03 -14.01 9.26
C ARG A 12 -0.34 -12.51 9.23
N MET A 13 -1.56 -12.13 8.85
CA MET A 13 -1.97 -10.74 8.82
C MET A 13 -1.92 -10.08 10.21
N ASN A 14 -2.42 -10.78 11.24
CA ASN A 14 -2.32 -10.32 12.63
C ASN A 14 -0.87 -10.12 13.11
N ARG A 15 0.08 -10.93 12.63
CA ARG A 15 1.51 -10.72 12.94
C ARG A 15 2.10 -9.51 12.23
N TYR A 16 1.64 -9.22 11.01
CA TYR A 16 2.04 -8.01 10.27
C TYR A 16 1.44 -6.75 10.92
N GLU A 17 0.16 -6.77 11.27
CA GLU A 17 -0.52 -5.66 11.97
C GLU A 17 0.15 -5.31 13.31
N LYS A 18 0.65 -6.31 14.03
CA LYS A 18 1.34 -6.13 15.31
C LYS A 18 2.84 -5.82 15.18
N GLY A 19 3.36 -5.75 13.95
CA GLY A 19 4.79 -5.51 13.70
C GLY A 19 5.72 -6.62 14.20
N ILE A 20 5.19 -7.84 14.43
CA ILE A 20 5.98 -8.98 14.92
C ILE A 20 6.86 -9.54 13.80
N HIS A 21 6.33 -9.55 12.57
CA HIS A 21 7.07 -9.89 11.37
C HIS A 21 6.81 -8.85 10.30
N GLU A 22 7.82 -8.57 9.49
CA GLU A 22 7.68 -7.75 8.31
C GLU A 22 7.28 -8.64 7.12
N PRO A 23 6.21 -8.30 6.37
CA PRO A 23 5.88 -9.01 5.15
C PRO A 23 6.99 -8.83 4.11
N HIS A 24 7.30 -9.87 3.34
CA HIS A 24 8.15 -9.70 2.16
C HIS A 24 7.51 -8.70 1.18
N PHE A 25 8.34 -8.00 0.42
CA PHE A 25 7.88 -6.99 -0.56
C PHE A 25 6.76 -7.51 -1.48
N ALA A 26 6.91 -8.73 -2.02
CA ALA A 26 5.90 -9.37 -2.87
C ALA A 26 4.55 -9.64 -2.17
N THR A 27 4.54 -9.70 -0.84
CA THR A 27 3.29 -9.78 -0.06
C THR A 27 2.64 -8.41 0.03
N VAL A 28 3.43 -7.36 0.26
CA VAL A 28 2.95 -5.97 0.29
C VAL A 28 2.39 -5.56 -1.06
N GLU A 29 3.00 -5.95 -2.17
CA GLU A 29 2.45 -5.71 -3.52
C GLU A 29 1.05 -6.29 -3.69
N LYS A 30 0.83 -7.54 -3.23
CA LYS A 30 -0.50 -8.18 -3.30
C LYS A 30 -1.52 -7.50 -2.40
N ILE A 31 -1.10 -7.07 -1.21
CA ILE A 31 -1.96 -6.31 -0.29
C ILE A 31 -2.33 -4.98 -0.94
N ALA A 32 -1.36 -4.28 -1.53
CA ALA A 32 -1.53 -3.00 -2.20
C ALA A 32 -2.51 -3.10 -3.38
N GLU A 33 -2.38 -4.14 -4.21
CA GLU A 33 -3.31 -4.43 -5.31
C GLU A 33 -4.76 -4.60 -4.81
N VAL A 34 -4.96 -5.39 -3.75
CA VAL A 34 -6.30 -5.61 -3.16
C VAL A 34 -6.86 -4.33 -2.52
N MET A 35 -6.00 -3.49 -1.93
CA MET A 35 -6.40 -2.24 -1.31
C MET A 35 -6.58 -1.08 -2.31
N GLY A 36 -6.19 -1.24 -3.58
CA GLY A 36 -6.20 -0.16 -4.55
C GLY A 36 -5.24 0.97 -4.19
N LEU A 37 -4.11 0.66 -3.55
CA LEU A 37 -3.11 1.63 -3.12
C LEU A 37 -1.75 1.32 -3.78
N PRO A 38 -0.86 2.32 -3.94
CA PRO A 38 0.49 2.04 -4.40
C PRO A 38 1.29 1.33 -3.30
N THR A 39 2.15 0.38 -3.66
CA THR A 39 3.02 -0.35 -2.71
C THR A 39 3.83 0.60 -1.81
N ALA A 40 4.26 1.75 -2.35
CA ALA A 40 4.98 2.78 -1.61
C ALA A 40 4.21 3.35 -0.41
N TYR A 41 2.87 3.34 -0.44
CA TYR A 41 2.01 3.80 0.65
C TYR A 41 2.33 3.09 1.97
N PHE A 42 2.58 1.78 1.92
CA PHE A 42 2.82 0.95 3.11
C PHE A 42 4.20 1.16 3.76
N TYR A 43 5.08 1.92 3.10
CA TYR A 43 6.42 2.24 3.60
C TYR A 43 6.58 3.74 3.94
N CYS A 44 5.52 4.52 3.75
CA CYS A 44 5.51 5.95 4.06
C CYS A 44 5.22 6.16 5.55
N GLN A 45 6.05 6.94 6.26
CA GLN A 45 5.83 7.23 7.68
C GLN A 45 5.04 8.51 7.89
N GLU A 46 5.17 9.45 6.96
CA GLU A 46 4.51 10.74 6.99
C GLU A 46 3.10 10.62 6.39
N ASP A 47 2.10 10.96 7.21
CA ASP A 47 0.67 10.86 6.84
C ASP A 47 0.34 11.68 5.59
N ASP A 48 0.93 12.87 5.46
CA ASP A 48 0.71 13.77 4.31
C ASP A 48 1.32 13.21 3.02
N ALA A 49 2.49 12.59 3.09
CA ALA A 49 3.11 11.92 1.96
C ALA A 49 2.36 10.63 1.59
N ALA A 50 1.84 9.88 2.57
CA ALA A 50 1.00 8.70 2.33
C ALA A 50 -0.31 9.09 1.63
N GLU A 51 -0.96 10.17 2.10
CA GLU A 51 -2.14 10.74 1.47
C GLU A 51 -1.84 11.17 0.03
N LEU A 52 -0.72 11.86 -0.20
CA LEU A 52 -0.29 12.27 -1.53
C LEU A 52 -0.09 11.07 -2.46
N LEU A 53 0.54 9.98 -1.98
CA LEU A 53 0.73 8.75 -2.76
C LEU A 53 -0.61 8.12 -3.14
N SER A 54 -1.55 8.07 -2.20
CA SER A 54 -2.90 7.55 -2.44
C SER A 54 -3.67 8.39 -3.47
N LEU A 55 -3.68 9.72 -3.30
CA LEU A 55 -4.30 10.64 -4.24
C LEU A 55 -3.66 10.54 -5.62
N PHE A 56 -2.33 10.60 -5.68
CA PHE A 56 -1.59 10.49 -6.93
C PHE A 56 -1.89 9.17 -7.64
N HIS A 57 -1.99 8.04 -6.95
CA HIS A 57 -2.31 6.75 -7.56
C HIS A 57 -3.60 6.80 -8.39
N HIS A 58 -4.65 7.43 -7.84
CA HIS A 58 -5.99 7.51 -8.42
C HIS A 58 -6.20 8.66 -9.43
N MET A 59 -5.23 9.55 -9.61
CA MET A 59 -5.32 10.67 -10.55
C MET A 59 -5.20 10.22 -12.02
N SER A 60 -5.88 10.97 -12.91
CA SER A 60 -5.67 10.86 -14.35
C SER A 60 -4.25 11.28 -14.75
N ALA A 61 -3.81 10.87 -15.94
CA ALA A 61 -2.49 11.22 -16.45
C ALA A 61 -2.29 12.75 -16.57
N GLU A 62 -3.33 13.48 -16.98
CA GLU A 62 -3.33 14.93 -17.09
C GLU A 62 -3.16 15.57 -15.70
N ALA A 63 -3.95 15.12 -14.73
CA ALA A 63 -3.90 15.64 -13.37
C ALA A 63 -2.53 15.36 -12.71
N LYS A 64 -1.97 14.16 -12.90
CA LYS A 64 -0.60 13.81 -12.45
C LYS A 64 0.43 14.77 -13.03
N THR A 65 0.33 15.06 -14.33
CA THR A 65 1.25 15.97 -15.02
C THR A 65 1.16 17.39 -14.44
N GLN A 66 -0.05 17.91 -14.22
CA GLN A 66 -0.25 19.23 -13.64
C GLN A 66 0.32 19.33 -12.22
N LEU A 67 0.10 18.32 -11.39
CA LEU A 67 0.67 18.28 -10.04
C LEU A 67 2.21 18.30 -10.06
N LEU A 68 2.82 17.49 -10.93
CA LEU A 68 4.28 17.46 -11.08
C LEU A 68 4.85 18.81 -11.56
N ILE A 69 4.13 19.53 -12.43
CA ILE A 69 4.54 20.88 -12.85
C ILE A 69 4.46 21.84 -11.65
N MET A 70 3.37 21.81 -10.89
CA MET A 70 3.17 22.67 -9.72
C MET A 70 4.25 22.42 -8.63
N ALA A 71 4.65 21.18 -8.42
CA ALA A 71 5.62 20.80 -7.39
C ALA A 71 7.08 21.14 -7.76
N LYS A 72 7.43 21.18 -9.05
CA LYS A 72 8.79 21.39 -9.56
C LYS A 72 9.25 22.86 -9.58
N ARG A 73 9.02 23.59 -8.49
CA ARG A 73 9.51 24.99 -8.39
C ARG A 73 11.02 25.10 -8.57
#